data_AF-A0A4S9KG84-F1
#
_entry.id   AF-A0A4S9KG84-F1
#
_cell.length_a   1.000
_cell.length_b   1.000
_cell.length_c   1.000
_cell.angle_alpha   90.00
_cell.angle_beta   90.00
_cell.angle_gamma   90.00
#
_symmetry.space_group_name_H-M   'P 1'
#
loop_
_entity.id
_entity.type
_entity.pdbx_description
1 polymer ?
#
loop_
_entity_poly.entity_id
_entity_poly.type
_entity_poly.pdbx_seq_one_letter_code
_entity_poly.pdbx_strand_id
1 'polypeptide(L)'
;MAAPVPPAMRFGFMHLTAVAQQRVKRAFRNWRFVRPPWQPEDQRSITAGDWVAVPPSDDVLATGGEGVIHLWCKIDPQTSEIIDRVIVKQVVPGAARFLMPRNSRNGNVGGEPMECYQMNLVQAQMSQHDRQHIVDCLGWGGIDSRLWRYKLYMEYCVYGDLTMIMRQQKNQRHTGRSRKFKRAWPEPFIWYMFRSLARSCLAMEKTYNGTGMVHGDLQAGNFFFGEENPDQFGIYPVPKAS
;
A
#
# COMPACT_ATOMS: atom_id res chain seq x y z
N MET A 1 25.59 -12.97 24.59
CA MET A 1 24.26 -13.49 24.21
C MET A 1 23.28 -12.32 24.21
N ALA A 2 22.51 -12.12 23.13
CA ALA A 2 21.46 -11.11 23.11
C ALA A 2 20.33 -11.49 24.07
N ALA A 3 19.76 -10.52 24.78
CA ALA A 3 18.67 -10.77 25.72
C ALA A 3 17.45 -11.40 25.00
N PRO A 4 16.74 -12.35 25.64
CA PRO A 4 15.58 -13.00 25.03
C PRO A 4 14.47 -11.98 24.75
N VAL A 5 13.89 -12.03 23.55
CA VAL A 5 12.77 -11.16 23.17
C VAL A 5 11.53 -11.51 24.01
N PRO A 6 10.92 -10.52 24.70
CA PRO A 6 9.69 -10.74 25.45
C PRO A 6 8.57 -11.34 24.59
N PRO A 7 7.74 -12.27 25.10
CA PRO A 7 6.71 -12.95 24.31
C PRO A 7 5.76 -12.00 23.56
N ALA A 8 5.36 -10.89 24.19
CA ALA A 8 4.47 -9.88 23.61
C ALA A 8 5.09 -9.13 22.41
N MET A 9 6.43 -9.10 22.30
CA MET A 9 7.16 -8.45 21.21
C MET A 9 7.54 -9.41 20.09
N ARG A 10 7.29 -10.72 20.26
CA ARG A 10 7.53 -11.72 19.22
C ARG A 10 6.55 -11.58 18.06
N PHE A 11 5.34 -11.11 18.34
CA PHE A 11 4.23 -11.08 17.40
C PHE A 11 3.94 -9.67 16.88
N GLY A 12 3.23 -9.59 15.74
CA GLY A 12 2.98 -8.34 15.03
C GLY A 12 1.97 -7.42 15.70
N PHE A 13 1.76 -6.25 15.11
CA PHE A 13 0.94 -5.14 15.60
C PHE A 13 -0.37 -5.55 16.29
N MET A 14 -1.16 -6.45 15.69
CA MET A 14 -2.46 -6.87 16.23
C MET A 14 -2.38 -7.63 17.56
N HIS A 15 -1.21 -8.17 17.91
CA HIS A 15 -0.97 -8.89 19.17
C HIS A 15 -0.48 -8.00 20.30
N LEU A 16 -0.19 -6.72 20.00
CA LEU A 16 0.13 -5.73 21.03
C LEU A 16 -1.14 -5.41 21.83
N THR A 17 -0.96 -5.03 23.10
CA THR A 17 -2.06 -4.52 23.92
C THR A 17 -2.68 -3.27 23.27
N ALA A 18 -3.96 -2.99 23.53
CA ALA A 18 -4.63 -1.81 22.99
C ALA A 18 -3.86 -0.50 23.29
N VAL A 19 -3.29 -0.39 24.49
CA VAL A 19 -2.44 0.76 24.88
C VAL A 19 -1.18 0.85 24.02
N ALA A 20 -0.52 -0.27 23.75
CA ALA A 20 0.67 -0.30 22.90
C ALA A 20 0.33 0.00 21.43
N GLN A 21 -0.77 -0.54 20.90
CA GLN A 21 -1.25 -0.21 19.55
C GLN A 21 -1.53 1.29 19.42
N GLN A 22 -2.20 1.90 20.40
CA GLN A 22 -2.47 3.34 20.41
C GLN A 22 -1.21 4.18 20.50
N ARG A 23 -0.19 3.74 21.27
CA ARG A 23 1.12 4.41 21.28
C ARG A 23 1.81 4.34 19.92
N VAL A 24 1.75 3.19 19.23
CA VAL A 24 2.31 3.03 17.88
C VAL A 24 1.59 3.95 16.87
N LYS A 25 0.25 3.97 16.89
CA LYS A 25 -0.57 4.85 16.04
C LYS A 25 -0.22 6.33 16.26
N ARG A 26 -0.23 6.79 17.52
CA ARG A 26 0.10 8.17 17.88
C ARG A 26 1.53 8.55 17.48
N ALA A 27 2.50 7.68 17.74
CA ALA A 27 3.89 7.91 17.36
C ALA A 27 4.07 7.97 15.84
N PHE A 28 3.33 7.15 15.09
CA PHE A 28 3.38 7.16 13.63
C PHE A 28 2.74 8.41 13.04
N ARG A 29 1.64 8.91 13.62
CA ARG A 29 1.01 10.17 13.17
C ARG A 29 1.90 11.39 13.43
N ASN A 30 2.53 11.43 14.60
CA ASN A 30 3.39 12.54 15.00
C ASN A 30 4.84 12.40 14.47
N TRP A 31 5.11 11.33 13.71
CA TRP A 31 6.42 11.12 13.11
C TRP A 31 6.68 12.19 12.06
N ARG A 32 7.85 12.80 12.08
CA ARG A 32 8.26 13.68 10.98
C ARG A 32 8.57 12.82 9.77
N PHE A 33 7.83 13.03 8.68
CA PHE A 33 8.07 12.32 7.42
C PHE A 33 9.54 12.42 7.02
N VAL A 34 10.11 11.29 6.59
CA VAL A 34 11.47 11.21 6.08
C VAL A 34 11.37 10.64 4.68
N ARG A 35 12.03 11.28 3.70
CA ARG A 35 12.16 10.72 2.36
C ARG A 35 12.76 9.31 2.46
N PRO A 36 12.21 8.29 1.77
CA PRO A 36 12.81 6.98 1.77
C PRO A 36 14.25 7.06 1.25
N PRO A 37 15.23 6.56 2.02
CA PRO A 37 16.63 6.52 1.60
C PRO A 37 16.87 5.53 0.45
N TRP A 38 15.92 4.62 0.20
CA TRP A 38 15.96 3.69 -0.93
C TRP A 38 14.67 3.80 -1.75
N GLN A 39 14.82 4.10 -3.04
CA GLN A 39 13.73 4.24 -4.01
C GLN A 39 14.12 3.52 -5.30
N PRO A 40 13.17 2.92 -6.03
CA PRO A 40 13.46 2.38 -7.35
C PRO A 40 13.69 3.53 -8.36
N GLU A 41 14.61 3.36 -9.31
CA GLU A 41 14.96 4.38 -10.31
C GLU A 41 13.82 4.63 -11.32
N ASP A 42 13.08 3.58 -11.67
CA ASP A 42 11.98 3.61 -12.64
C ASP A 42 10.66 4.17 -12.07
N GLN A 43 10.63 4.52 -10.78
CA GLN A 43 9.44 4.99 -10.08
C GLN A 43 9.46 6.50 -9.87
N ARG A 44 8.27 7.09 -9.69
CA ARG A 44 8.20 8.50 -9.31
C ARG A 44 8.94 8.71 -7.98
N SER A 45 9.80 9.71 -7.94
CA SER A 45 10.59 10.00 -6.73
C SER A 45 9.76 10.76 -5.69
N ILE A 46 9.87 10.35 -4.43
CA ILE A 46 9.37 11.13 -3.29
C ILE A 46 10.32 12.29 -3.04
N THR A 47 9.84 13.50 -3.28
CA THR A 47 10.61 14.73 -3.20
C THR A 47 10.82 15.20 -1.75
N ALA A 48 11.92 15.93 -1.53
CA ALA A 48 12.17 16.60 -0.25
C ALA A 48 11.15 17.73 -0.01
N GLY A 49 10.93 18.07 1.26
CA GLY A 49 10.00 19.11 1.69
C GLY A 49 9.16 18.66 2.89
N ASP A 50 8.19 19.48 3.25
CA ASP A 50 7.29 19.21 4.35
C ASP A 50 6.12 18.34 3.88
N TRP A 51 5.98 17.20 4.54
CA TRP A 51 4.88 16.27 4.37
C TRP A 51 4.08 16.19 5.66
N VAL A 52 2.77 16.28 5.52
CA VAL A 52 1.83 16.28 6.65
C VAL A 52 0.91 15.06 6.58
N ALA A 53 0.70 14.42 7.72
CA ALA A 53 -0.28 13.36 7.88
C ALA A 53 -1.70 13.92 7.73
N VAL A 54 -2.55 13.28 6.91
CA VAL A 54 -3.94 13.74 6.69
C VAL A 54 -4.86 13.27 7.84
N PRO A 55 -5.65 14.17 8.48
CA PRO A 55 -6.58 13.80 9.56
C PRO A 55 -7.64 12.77 9.11
N PRO A 56 -8.19 11.96 10.04
CA PRO A 56 -9.00 12.49 11.14
C PRO A 56 -8.29 12.47 12.49
N SER A 57 -8.67 13.39 13.38
CA SER A 57 -7.89 13.87 14.55
C SER A 57 -7.47 12.83 15.59
N ASP A 58 -7.93 11.57 15.52
CA ASP A 58 -7.74 10.59 16.61
C ASP A 58 -7.29 9.18 16.17
N ASP A 59 -7.13 8.90 14.87
CA ASP A 59 -6.70 7.56 14.41
C ASP A 59 -5.87 7.58 13.11
N VAL A 60 -5.36 6.41 12.72
CA VAL A 60 -4.68 6.16 11.44
C VAL A 60 -5.71 5.84 10.35
N LEU A 61 -5.29 5.83 9.07
CA LEU A 61 -6.22 5.61 7.95
C LEU A 61 -6.74 4.17 7.95
N ALA A 62 -5.84 3.22 8.20
CA ALA A 62 -6.18 1.82 8.35
C ALA A 62 -5.17 1.10 9.25
N THR A 63 -5.59 -0.03 9.79
CA THR A 63 -4.73 -0.98 10.47
C THR A 63 -4.84 -2.33 9.79
N GLY A 64 -3.72 -3.01 9.61
CA GLY A 64 -3.65 -4.39 9.14
C GLY A 64 -3.04 -5.32 10.17
N GLY A 65 -2.92 -6.60 9.82
CA GLY A 65 -2.31 -7.61 10.69
C GLY A 65 -0.91 -7.24 11.19
N GLU A 66 -0.16 -6.51 10.37
CA GLU A 66 1.24 -6.19 10.62
C GLU A 66 1.51 -4.72 10.91
N GLY A 67 0.53 -3.83 10.94
CA GLY A 67 0.86 -2.43 11.18
C GLY A 67 -0.23 -1.42 10.90
N VAL A 68 0.23 -0.18 10.67
CA VAL A 68 -0.61 1.01 10.51
C VAL A 68 -0.32 1.66 9.17
N ILE A 69 -1.37 2.15 8.52
CA ILE A 69 -1.33 2.80 7.21
C ILE A 69 -1.88 4.21 7.37
N HIS A 70 -1.24 5.19 6.75
CA HIS A 70 -1.74 6.57 6.75
C HIS A 70 -1.36 7.33 5.49
N LEU A 71 -2.20 8.30 5.13
CA LEU A 71 -1.98 9.20 4.00
C LEU A 71 -1.13 10.40 4.44
N TRP A 72 -0.14 10.72 3.62
CA TRP A 72 0.71 11.88 3.78
C TRP A 72 0.61 12.77 2.54
N CYS A 73 0.41 14.06 2.75
CA CYS A 73 0.36 15.06 1.69
C CYS A 73 1.58 15.96 1.74
N LYS A 74 2.15 16.26 0.57
CA LYS A 74 3.08 17.36 0.40
C LYS A 74 2.27 18.61 0.11
N ILE A 75 2.54 19.68 0.86
CA ILE A 75 1.84 20.95 0.74
C ILE A 75 2.77 21.97 0.11
N ASP A 76 2.27 22.72 -0.86
CA ASP A 76 2.97 23.90 -1.36
C ASP A 76 3.02 24.97 -0.26
N PRO A 77 4.20 25.45 0.15
CA PRO A 77 4.32 26.41 1.24
C PRO A 77 3.77 27.81 0.90
N GLN A 78 3.61 28.14 -0.39
CA GLN A 78 3.09 29.43 -0.86
C GLN A 78 1.57 29.40 -1.05
N THR A 79 1.05 28.35 -1.70
CA THR A 79 -0.38 28.26 -2.03
C THR A 79 -1.21 27.48 -1.01
N SER A 80 -0.55 26.72 -0.11
CA SER A 80 -1.19 25.75 0.79
C SER A 80 -1.96 24.63 0.06
N GLU A 81 -1.70 24.42 -1.23
CA GLU A 81 -2.32 23.35 -2.01
C GLU A 81 -1.58 22.02 -1.82
N ILE A 82 -2.31 20.91 -1.98
CA ILE A 82 -1.72 19.58 -1.99
C ILE A 82 -1.07 19.35 -3.36
N ILE A 83 0.26 19.21 -3.37
CA ILE A 83 1.05 18.99 -4.59
C ILE A 83 1.49 17.54 -4.77
N ASP A 84 1.44 16.74 -3.71
CA ASP A 84 1.73 15.30 -3.78
C ASP A 84 1.04 14.54 -2.64
N ARG A 85 0.81 13.25 -2.84
CA ARG A 85 0.12 12.33 -1.93
C ARG A 85 0.82 10.97 -1.93
N VAL A 86 1.15 10.44 -0.76
CA VAL A 86 1.74 9.11 -0.60
C VAL A 86 1.05 8.35 0.54
N ILE A 87 0.93 7.04 0.38
CA ILE A 87 0.57 6.15 1.47
C ILE A 87 1.86 5.69 2.16
N VAL A 88 1.91 5.84 3.48
CA VAL A 88 2.98 5.25 4.28
C VAL A 88 2.40 4.12 5.11
N LYS A 89 2.97 2.93 4.96
CA LYS A 89 2.68 1.76 5.77
C LYS A 89 3.83 1.57 6.77
N GLN A 90 3.57 1.80 8.06
CA GLN A 90 4.50 1.40 9.11
C GLN A 90 4.21 -0.04 9.51
N VAL A 91 5.16 -0.92 9.18
CA VAL A 91 5.08 -2.35 9.47
C VAL A 91 5.76 -2.61 10.81
N VAL A 92 5.04 -3.27 11.71
CA VAL A 92 5.45 -3.76 13.02
C VAL A 92 5.16 -5.27 13.06
N PRO A 93 5.97 -6.10 12.38
CA PRO A 93 5.73 -7.54 12.24
C PRO A 93 6.09 -8.34 13.52
N GLY A 94 6.72 -7.70 14.50
CA GLY A 94 7.27 -8.35 15.69
C GLY A 94 8.61 -9.03 15.40
N ALA A 95 9.35 -9.36 16.46
CA ALA A 95 10.71 -9.86 16.32
C ALA A 95 10.80 -11.18 15.55
N ALA A 96 9.82 -12.08 15.72
CA ALA A 96 9.86 -13.39 15.09
C ALA A 96 9.85 -13.28 13.57
N ARG A 97 9.01 -12.39 13.00
CA ARG A 97 8.96 -12.15 11.56
C ARG A 97 10.04 -11.19 11.09
N PHE A 98 10.36 -10.14 11.85
CA PHE A 98 11.41 -9.19 11.45
C PHE A 98 12.78 -9.86 11.30
N LEU A 99 13.11 -10.80 12.19
CA LEU A 99 14.40 -11.50 12.17
C LEU A 99 14.43 -12.71 11.22
N MET A 100 13.32 -13.08 10.57
CA MET A 100 13.30 -14.16 9.59
C MET A 100 13.99 -13.71 8.29
N PRO A 101 15.10 -14.35 7.86
CA PRO A 101 15.84 -13.93 6.68
C PRO A 101 14.98 -13.85 5.41
N ARG A 102 14.01 -14.77 5.25
CA ARG A 102 13.11 -14.79 4.08
C ARG A 102 12.24 -13.53 3.91
N ASN A 103 12.10 -12.70 4.94
CA ASN A 103 11.31 -11.48 4.90
C ASN A 103 12.13 -10.25 4.45
N SER A 104 13.41 -10.43 4.18
CA SER A 104 14.30 -9.42 3.63
C SER A 104 15.01 -9.97 2.39
N ARG A 105 15.28 -9.10 1.42
CA ARG A 105 15.97 -9.48 0.18
C ARG A 105 17.32 -10.14 0.51
N ASN A 106 17.60 -11.26 -0.16
CA ASN A 106 18.83 -12.05 0.01
C ASN A 106 19.13 -12.46 1.46
N GLY A 107 18.12 -12.52 2.34
CA GLY A 107 18.34 -12.85 3.75
C GLY A 107 18.94 -11.73 4.60
N ASN A 108 19.14 -10.53 4.05
CA ASN A 108 19.76 -9.41 4.76
C ASN A 108 18.76 -8.76 5.73
N VAL A 109 18.64 -9.31 6.94
CA VAL A 109 17.70 -8.83 7.97
C VAL A 109 17.92 -7.34 8.26
N GLY A 110 16.84 -6.57 8.15
CA GLY A 110 16.87 -5.10 8.29
C GLY A 110 17.28 -4.36 7.01
N GLY A 111 17.57 -5.08 5.93
CA GLY A 111 17.67 -4.55 4.58
C GLY A 111 16.31 -4.43 3.88
N GLU A 112 16.31 -4.52 2.55
CA GLU A 112 15.10 -4.33 1.73
C GLU A 112 13.99 -5.33 2.12
N PRO A 113 12.81 -4.86 2.55
CA PRO A 113 11.68 -5.72 2.84
C PRO A 113 11.23 -6.51 1.61
N MET A 114 10.83 -7.76 1.81
CA MET A 114 10.42 -8.62 0.70
C MET A 114 9.22 -8.06 -0.08
N GLU A 115 8.26 -7.41 0.61
CA GLU A 115 7.11 -6.73 -0.03
C GLU A 115 7.58 -5.69 -1.07
N CYS A 116 8.53 -4.82 -0.69
CA CYS A 116 9.11 -3.83 -1.62
C CYS A 116 9.80 -4.50 -2.80
N TYR A 117 10.69 -5.46 -2.52
CA TYR A 117 11.46 -6.15 -3.55
C TYR A 117 10.55 -6.87 -4.56
N GLN A 118 9.52 -7.56 -4.08
CA GLN A 118 8.60 -8.34 -4.89
C GLN A 118 7.73 -7.45 -5.77
N MET A 119 7.20 -6.33 -5.25
CA MET A 119 6.44 -5.38 -6.05
C MET A 119 7.26 -4.81 -7.20
N ASN A 120 8.51 -4.41 -6.92
CA ASN A 120 9.43 -3.92 -7.95
C ASN A 120 9.78 -5.01 -8.98
N LEU A 121 9.94 -6.25 -8.54
CA LEU A 121 10.21 -7.38 -9.42
C LEU A 121 9.04 -7.67 -10.36
N VAL A 122 7.80 -7.62 -9.87
CA VAL A 122 6.58 -7.78 -10.69
C VAL A 122 6.48 -6.67 -11.73
N GLN A 123 6.65 -5.41 -11.32
CA GLN A 123 6.63 -4.28 -12.26
C GLN A 123 7.69 -4.36 -13.35
N ALA A 124 8.89 -4.88 -13.02
CA ALA A 124 9.95 -5.09 -14.01
C ALA A 124 9.57 -6.12 -15.10
N GLN A 125 8.60 -7.01 -14.84
CA GLN A 125 8.07 -7.95 -15.84
C GLN A 125 6.94 -7.38 -16.70
N MET A 126 6.52 -6.13 -16.43
CA MET A 126 5.41 -5.48 -17.14
C MET A 126 5.90 -4.55 -18.25
N SER A 127 5.10 -4.48 -19.32
CA SER A 127 5.27 -3.43 -20.33
C SER A 127 5.01 -2.05 -19.69
N GLN A 128 5.59 -0.99 -20.25
CA GLN A 128 5.37 0.38 -19.76
C GLN A 128 3.88 0.73 -19.65
N HIS A 129 3.08 0.26 -20.60
CA HIS A 129 1.63 0.46 -20.64
C HIS A 129 0.88 -0.26 -19.51
N ASP A 130 1.36 -1.45 -19.11
CA ASP A 130 0.69 -2.29 -18.11
C ASP A 130 1.14 -2.00 -16.66
N ARG A 131 2.29 -1.33 -16.45
CA ARG A 131 2.83 -1.01 -15.10
C ARG A 131 1.83 -0.28 -14.20
N GLN A 132 0.97 0.55 -14.78
CA GLN A 132 -0.09 1.26 -14.05
C GLN A 132 -1.08 0.33 -13.31
N HIS A 133 -1.11 -0.97 -13.61
CA HIS A 133 -2.02 -1.96 -13.01
C HIS A 133 -1.47 -2.62 -11.73
N ILE A 134 -0.31 -2.18 -11.26
CA ILE A 134 0.25 -2.53 -9.97
C ILE A 134 0.39 -1.25 -9.14
N VAL A 135 0.17 -1.35 -7.83
CA VAL A 135 0.43 -0.25 -6.92
C VAL A 135 1.93 0.05 -6.89
N ASP A 136 2.34 1.30 -7.11
CA ASP A 136 3.75 1.66 -7.07
C ASP A 136 4.32 1.58 -5.65
N CYS A 137 5.44 0.85 -5.51
CA CYS A 137 6.28 0.89 -4.33
C CYS A 137 7.34 1.99 -4.51
N LEU A 138 7.08 3.14 -3.90
CA LEU A 138 7.90 4.35 -4.00
C LEU A 138 9.18 4.31 -3.15
N GLY A 139 9.32 3.29 -2.30
CA GLY A 139 10.54 3.05 -1.55
C GLY A 139 10.29 2.48 -0.16
N TRP A 140 11.37 2.37 0.60
CA TRP A 140 11.35 1.82 1.96
C TRP A 140 12.36 2.52 2.87
N GLY A 141 12.20 2.36 4.18
CA GLY A 141 13.16 2.87 5.16
C GLY A 141 12.62 2.89 6.58
N GLY A 142 13.16 3.80 7.41
CA GLY A 142 12.75 3.92 8.81
C GLY A 142 12.95 2.64 9.62
N ILE A 143 14.00 1.88 9.30
CA ILE A 143 14.34 0.61 9.96
C ILE A 143 14.69 0.90 11.41
N ASP A 144 14.03 0.19 12.30
CA ASP A 144 14.30 0.25 13.73
C ASP A 144 14.33 -1.19 14.27
N SER A 145 15.53 -1.74 14.34
CA SER A 145 15.78 -3.12 14.78
C SER A 145 15.53 -3.34 16.27
N ARG A 146 15.39 -2.27 17.06
CA ARG A 146 15.05 -2.36 18.50
C ARG A 146 13.55 -2.54 18.70
N LEU A 147 12.76 -1.91 17.85
CA LEU A 147 11.29 -2.01 17.86
C LEU A 147 10.73 -2.92 16.77
N TRP A 148 11.60 -3.58 16.01
CA TRP A 148 11.29 -4.47 14.89
C TRP A 148 10.24 -3.87 13.95
N ARG A 149 10.54 -2.69 13.42
CA ARG A 149 9.64 -1.96 12.53
C ARG A 149 10.37 -1.35 11.35
N TYR A 150 9.63 -1.10 10.29
CA TYR A 150 10.07 -0.40 9.09
C TYR A 150 8.90 0.33 8.43
N LYS A 151 9.18 1.10 7.37
CA LYS A 151 8.18 1.82 6.58
C LYS A 151 8.30 1.45 5.11
N LEU A 152 7.15 1.30 4.48
CA LEU A 152 6.98 1.25 3.03
C LEU A 152 6.25 2.51 2.58
N TYR A 153 6.68 3.06 1.45
CA TYR A 153 6.09 4.23 0.83
C TYR A 153 5.47 3.79 -0.48
N MET A 154 4.19 4.10 -0.65
CA MET A 154 3.35 3.58 -1.72
C MET A 154 2.62 4.73 -2.39
N GLU A 155 2.24 4.56 -3.65
CA GLU A 155 1.34 5.52 -4.28
C GLU A 155 0.00 5.62 -3.55
N TYR A 156 -0.67 6.76 -3.76
CA TYR A 156 -2.01 6.98 -3.25
C TYR A 156 -3.05 6.70 -4.34
N CYS A 157 -3.87 5.68 -4.15
CA CYS A 157 -5.01 5.38 -5.01
C CYS A 157 -6.24 6.17 -4.57
N VAL A 158 -6.55 7.25 -5.29
CA VAL A 158 -7.54 8.27 -4.89
C VAL A 158 -8.96 7.73 -4.67
N TYR A 159 -9.33 6.65 -5.37
CA TYR A 159 -10.68 6.05 -5.27
C TYR A 159 -10.74 4.87 -4.30
N GLY A 160 -9.66 4.59 -3.57
CA GLY A 160 -9.58 3.52 -2.58
C GLY A 160 -9.67 2.12 -3.17
N ASP A 161 -10.08 1.15 -2.36
CA ASP A 161 -10.15 -0.27 -2.73
C ASP A 161 -11.55 -0.74 -3.19
N LEU A 162 -11.59 -1.89 -3.86
CA LEU A 162 -12.83 -2.49 -4.39
C LEU A 162 -13.83 -2.82 -3.28
N THR A 163 -13.39 -3.17 -2.07
CA THR A 163 -14.31 -3.38 -0.93
C THR A 163 -15.04 -2.09 -0.56
N MET A 164 -14.34 -0.96 -0.52
CA MET A 164 -14.94 0.35 -0.27
C MET A 164 -16.01 0.67 -1.32
N ILE A 165 -15.70 0.50 -2.60
CA ILE A 165 -16.65 0.82 -3.67
C ILE A 165 -17.86 -0.13 -3.68
N MET A 166 -17.63 -1.43 -3.45
CA MET A 166 -18.72 -2.41 -3.30
C MET A 166 -19.67 -2.06 -2.15
N ARG A 167 -19.14 -1.56 -1.02
CA ARG A 167 -19.95 -1.10 0.13
C ARG A 167 -20.80 0.13 -0.23
N GLN A 168 -20.20 1.11 -0.90
CA GLN A 168 -20.93 2.31 -1.35
C GLN A 168 -22.11 1.96 -2.29
N GLN A 169 -21.93 0.98 -3.17
CA GLN A 169 -23.01 0.50 -4.06
C GLN A 169 -24.15 -0.21 -3.30
N LYS A 170 -23.85 -0.97 -2.23
CA LYS A 170 -24.88 -1.63 -1.41
C LYS A 170 -25.76 -0.61 -0.68
N ASN A 171 -25.15 0.41 -0.07
CA ASN A 171 -25.87 1.41 0.73
C ASN A 171 -26.86 2.25 -0.09
N GLN A 172 -26.60 2.46 -1.39
CA GLN A 172 -27.51 3.20 -2.29
C GLN A 172 -28.77 2.41 -2.68
N ARG A 173 -28.81 1.09 -2.44
CA ARG A 173 -29.99 0.26 -2.78
C ARG A 173 -31.15 0.40 -1.81
N HIS A 174 -30.93 0.94 -0.61
CA HIS A 174 -31.93 0.97 0.46
C HIS A 174 -32.75 2.27 0.53
N THR A 175 -32.39 3.32 -0.21
CA THR A 175 -33.22 4.53 -0.30
C THR A 175 -34.25 4.31 -1.40
N GLY A 176 -35.51 4.06 -1.01
CA GLY A 176 -36.63 3.59 -1.84
C GLY A 176 -37.13 4.47 -2.99
N ARG A 177 -36.26 5.24 -3.65
CA ARG A 177 -36.58 5.93 -4.90
C ARG A 177 -36.08 5.12 -6.09
N SER A 178 -37.00 4.35 -6.67
CA SER A 178 -36.88 3.80 -8.01
C SER A 178 -36.36 4.86 -8.99
N ARG A 179 -35.14 4.67 -9.51
CA ARG A 179 -34.71 5.23 -10.79
C ARG A 179 -33.98 4.13 -11.59
N LYS A 180 -34.43 3.99 -12.83
CA LYS A 180 -34.24 2.90 -13.81
C LYS A 180 -32.79 2.58 -14.26
N PHE A 181 -31.77 2.92 -13.49
CA PHE A 181 -30.41 2.45 -13.71
C PHE A 181 -29.81 2.09 -12.36
N LYS A 182 -29.84 0.80 -12.00
CA LYS A 182 -28.92 0.32 -10.96
C LYS A 182 -27.53 0.73 -11.45
N ARG A 183 -26.79 1.54 -10.67
CA ARG A 183 -25.35 1.81 -10.84
C ARG A 183 -24.55 0.51 -10.63
N ALA A 184 -24.86 -0.53 -11.41
CA ALA A 184 -23.92 -1.58 -11.67
C ALA A 184 -22.75 -0.93 -12.40
N TRP A 185 -21.55 -1.39 -12.10
CA TRP A 185 -20.38 -1.01 -12.88
C TRP A 185 -20.69 -1.20 -14.37
N PRO A 186 -20.37 -0.22 -15.23
CA PRO A 186 -20.49 -0.41 -16.66
C PRO A 186 -19.77 -1.70 -17.05
N GLU A 187 -20.40 -2.54 -17.85
CA GLU A 187 -19.79 -3.78 -18.32
C GLU A 187 -18.37 -3.57 -18.90
N PRO A 188 -18.10 -2.51 -19.69
CA PRO A 188 -16.75 -2.24 -20.18
C PRO A 188 -15.72 -2.02 -19.05
N PHE A 189 -16.13 -1.43 -17.93
CA PHE A 189 -15.27 -1.25 -16.77
C PHE A 189 -14.93 -2.59 -16.10
N ILE A 190 -15.91 -3.49 -16.00
CA ILE A 190 -15.70 -4.82 -15.42
C ILE A 190 -14.67 -5.59 -16.25
N TRP A 191 -14.78 -5.53 -17.58
CA TRP A 191 -13.80 -6.12 -18.50
C TRP A 191 -12.42 -5.47 -18.37
N TYR A 192 -12.35 -4.15 -18.26
CA TYR A 192 -11.09 -3.45 -18.02
C TYR A 192 -10.43 -3.87 -16.70
N MET A 193 -11.20 -4.01 -15.63
CA MET A 193 -10.74 -4.51 -14.35
C MET A 193 -10.19 -5.94 -14.44
N PHE A 194 -10.91 -6.88 -15.06
CA PHE A 194 -10.42 -8.24 -15.24
C PHE A 194 -9.15 -8.30 -16.10
N ARG A 195 -9.09 -7.45 -17.14
CA ARG A 195 -7.89 -7.33 -17.97
C ARG A 195 -6.70 -6.83 -17.15
N SER A 196 -6.86 -5.78 -16.34
CA SER A 196 -5.81 -5.27 -15.45
C SER A 196 -5.31 -6.37 -14.50
N LEU A 197 -6.24 -7.05 -13.82
CA LEU A 197 -5.90 -8.15 -12.91
C LEU A 197 -5.12 -9.27 -13.61
N ALA A 198 -5.56 -9.69 -14.79
CA ALA A 198 -4.88 -10.72 -15.58
C ALA A 198 -3.45 -10.31 -15.98
N ARG A 199 -3.23 -9.02 -16.30
CA ARG A 199 -1.89 -8.49 -16.60
C ARG A 199 -0.97 -8.55 -15.38
N SER A 200 -1.49 -8.19 -14.21
CA SER A 200 -0.76 -8.27 -12.95
C SER A 200 -0.39 -9.71 -12.59
N CYS A 201 -1.32 -10.66 -12.71
CA CYS A 201 -1.05 -12.09 -12.48
C CYS A 201 -0.01 -12.65 -13.46
N LEU A 202 -0.11 -12.32 -14.75
CA LEU A 202 0.86 -12.75 -15.75
C LEU A 202 2.27 -12.20 -15.47
N ALA A 203 2.37 -10.99 -14.94
CA ALA A 203 3.65 -10.42 -14.51
C ALA A 203 4.24 -11.17 -13.31
N MET A 204 3.41 -11.51 -12.31
CA MET A 204 3.82 -12.33 -11.17
C MET A 204 4.34 -13.71 -11.61
N GLU A 205 3.68 -14.38 -12.57
CA GLU A 205 4.12 -15.67 -13.12
C GLU A 205 5.51 -15.62 -13.76
N LYS A 206 5.87 -14.49 -14.39
CA LYS A 206 7.17 -14.30 -15.04
C LYS A 206 8.32 -14.02 -14.06
N THR A 207 8.01 -13.64 -12.83
CA THR A 207 9.05 -13.34 -11.83
C THR A 207 9.87 -14.58 -11.45
N TYR A 208 11.03 -14.35 -10.82
CA TYR A 208 11.96 -15.41 -10.40
C TYR A 208 12.32 -16.36 -11.55
N ASN A 209 12.68 -15.80 -12.70
CA ASN A 209 13.04 -16.52 -13.91
C ASN A 209 11.96 -17.54 -14.35
N GLY A 210 10.69 -17.15 -14.21
CA GLY A 210 9.54 -17.98 -14.61
C GLY A 210 9.14 -19.06 -13.60
N THR A 211 9.80 -19.15 -12.43
CA THR A 211 9.28 -20.01 -11.34
C THR A 211 8.03 -19.40 -10.70
N GLY A 212 7.80 -18.10 -10.92
CA GLY A 212 6.60 -17.40 -10.56
C GLY A 212 6.55 -16.96 -9.12
N MET A 213 5.68 -15.98 -8.89
CA MET A 213 5.31 -15.48 -7.58
C MET A 213 3.82 -15.66 -7.40
N VAL A 214 3.42 -16.10 -6.21
CA VAL A 214 2.01 -16.16 -5.81
C VAL A 214 1.73 -14.97 -4.91
N HIS A 215 0.72 -14.17 -5.25
CA HIS A 215 0.29 -13.04 -4.41
C HIS A 215 -0.07 -13.48 -2.98
N GLY A 216 -0.72 -14.64 -2.85
CA GLY A 216 -1.07 -15.25 -1.56
C GLY A 216 -2.24 -14.60 -0.83
N ASP A 217 -2.76 -13.46 -1.32
CA ASP A 217 -3.88 -12.73 -0.71
C ASP A 217 -4.67 -11.92 -1.76
N LEU A 218 -5.01 -12.54 -2.88
CA LEU A 218 -5.76 -11.85 -3.94
C LEU A 218 -7.23 -11.71 -3.53
N GLN A 219 -7.59 -10.55 -3.01
CA GLN A 219 -8.94 -10.22 -2.55
C GLN A 219 -9.31 -8.76 -2.86
N ALA A 220 -10.61 -8.43 -2.77
CA ALA A 220 -11.12 -7.09 -3.09
C ALA A 220 -10.49 -5.95 -2.26
N GLY A 221 -9.94 -6.24 -1.08
CA GLY A 221 -9.21 -5.26 -0.27
C GLY A 221 -7.79 -4.91 -0.77
N ASN A 222 -7.22 -5.74 -1.65
CA ASN A 222 -5.88 -5.56 -2.24
C ASN A 222 -5.96 -5.13 -3.72
N PHE A 223 -7.12 -4.58 -4.10
CA PHE A 223 -7.37 -4.09 -5.46
C PHE A 223 -7.91 -2.68 -5.40
N PHE A 224 -7.09 -1.74 -5.85
CA PHE A 224 -7.25 -0.30 -5.69
C PHE A 224 -7.54 0.39 -7.01
N PHE A 225 -7.97 1.65 -6.93
CA PHE A 225 -8.32 2.46 -8.08
C PHE A 225 -7.60 3.81 -8.06
N GLY A 226 -6.72 4.01 -9.05
CA GLY A 226 -6.00 5.25 -9.28
C GLY A 226 -6.77 6.23 -10.17
N GLU A 227 -6.15 7.38 -10.43
CA GLU A 227 -6.67 8.38 -11.39
C GLU A 227 -6.79 7.79 -12.79
N GLU A 228 -7.69 8.36 -13.60
CA GLU A 228 -7.92 7.95 -14.98
C GLU A 228 -6.67 8.18 -15.83
N ASN A 229 -6.44 7.29 -16.80
CA ASN A 229 -5.40 7.48 -17.81
C ASN A 229 -6.06 7.85 -19.15
N PRO A 230 -5.94 9.10 -19.64
CA PRO A 230 -6.55 9.52 -20.91
C PRO A 230 -6.16 8.65 -22.11
N ASP A 231 -4.96 8.08 -22.09
CA ASP A 231 -4.44 7.24 -23.16
C ASP A 231 -4.99 5.81 -23.12
N GLN A 232 -5.66 5.42 -22.02
CA GLN A 232 -6.12 4.05 -21.79
C GLN A 232 -7.44 3.99 -21.02
N PHE A 233 -8.54 3.70 -21.73
CA PHE A 233 -9.87 3.62 -21.12
C PHE A 233 -10.22 4.87 -20.30
N GLY A 234 -9.83 6.07 -20.77
CA GLY A 234 -9.71 7.31 -20.00
C GLY A 234 -10.97 7.93 -19.37
N ILE A 235 -12.10 7.22 -19.40
CA ILE A 235 -13.30 7.55 -18.62
C ILE A 235 -13.41 6.73 -17.33
N TYR A 236 -12.51 5.78 -17.12
CA TYR A 236 -12.55 4.83 -16.02
C TYR A 236 -11.30 4.95 -15.12
N PRO A 237 -11.47 4.83 -13.79
CA PRO A 237 -10.34 4.72 -12.87
C PRO A 237 -9.41 3.57 -13.24
N VAL A 238 -8.10 3.76 -13.09
CA VAL A 238 -7.13 2.70 -13.37
C VAL A 238 -7.16 1.65 -12.26
N PRO A 239 -7.51 0.38 -12.55
CA PRO A 239 -7.52 -0.70 -11.56
C PRO A 239 -6.09 -1.19 -11.29
N LYS A 240 -5.74 -1.36 -10.02
CA LYS A 240 -4.37 -1.69 -9.55
C LYS A 240 -4.37 -2.80 -8.50
N ALA A 241 -3.53 -3.80 -8.65
CA ALA A 241 -3.28 -4.79 -7.59
C ALA A 241 -2.12 -4.35 -6.69
N SER A 242 -2.21 -4.59 -5.38
CA SER A 242 -1.15 -4.31 -4.40
C SER A 242 -0.43 -5.56 -3.93
#